data_AF-A0A165ULB0-F1
#
_entry.id   AF-A0A165ULB0-F1
#
_cell.length_a   1.000
_cell.length_b   1.000
_cell.length_c   1.000
_cell.angle_alpha   90.00
_cell.angle_beta   90.00
_cell.angle_gamma   90.00
#
_symmetry.space_group_name_H-M   'P 1'
#
loop_
_entity.id
_entity.type
_entity.pdbx_description
1 polymer ?
#
loop_
_entity_poly.entity_id
_entity_poly.type
_entity_poly.pdbx_seq_one_letter_code
_entity_poly.pdbx_strand_id
1 'polypeptide(L)'
;MAKRIAAEVHKQGSRLVRERYIPREPLWLQAVLDHPPLSLPPRDPPSRTSFDLPPHAATTTFKALAHASGHPPSQPSRIQYIEDQIRRQFFSDHPFEAFRPTTLLEGLTVEEEHPIRGKDWTRLRQRGRNPTAEDAIRFAVNLYTHHEMPISPAYATAVAQFRALRSEQHFTKRFALLEAKHYGVEFGPSQVEITFAKEEKALNTFAQNQQQRLEDSLSRKRWRAIVERRGPPPAWTKGQEYTRLWQEGVRPTYGPIQTRITAPKVVLTQEQRLRLAQEKHVKNVDAFELLPKRA
;
A
#
# COMPACT_ATOMS: atom_id res chain seq x y z
N MET A 1 33.04 -35.66 -13.57
CA MET A 1 31.73 -36.01 -12.94
C MET A 1 30.67 -36.07 -14.02
N ALA A 2 29.92 -37.16 -14.14
CA ALA A 2 28.84 -37.25 -15.13
C ALA A 2 27.75 -36.23 -14.80
N LYS A 3 27.35 -35.41 -15.78
CA LYS A 3 26.25 -34.45 -15.62
C LYS A 3 24.97 -35.24 -15.40
N ARG A 4 24.38 -35.11 -14.21
CA ARG A 4 23.07 -35.73 -13.88
C ARG A 4 21.98 -34.84 -14.48
N ILE A 5 21.40 -35.26 -15.59
CA ILE A 5 20.31 -34.52 -16.26
C ILE A 5 19.00 -35.22 -15.91
N ALA A 6 18.07 -34.50 -15.27
CA ALA A 6 16.78 -35.05 -14.84
C ALA A 6 15.95 -35.59 -16.02
N ALA A 7 16.04 -34.96 -17.20
CA ALA A 7 15.38 -35.44 -18.41
C ALA A 7 15.90 -36.80 -18.91
N GLU A 8 17.08 -37.24 -18.48
CA GLU A 8 17.69 -38.51 -18.93
C GLU A 8 17.47 -39.66 -17.93
N VAL A 9 16.63 -39.47 -16.92
CA VAL A 9 16.35 -40.48 -15.88
C VAL A 9 15.79 -41.77 -16.49
N HIS A 10 14.95 -41.69 -17.53
CA HIS A 10 14.45 -42.88 -18.24
C HIS A 10 15.58 -43.66 -18.95
N LYS A 11 16.57 -42.96 -19.52
CA LYS A 11 17.75 -43.61 -20.15
C LYS A 11 18.59 -44.34 -19.12
N GLN A 12 18.81 -43.72 -17.96
CA GLN A 12 19.57 -44.34 -16.86
C GLN A 12 18.79 -45.50 -16.23
N GLY A 13 17.49 -45.34 -16.00
CA GLY A 13 16.61 -46.39 -15.48
C GLY A 13 16.55 -47.60 -16.41
N SER A 14 16.38 -47.37 -17.72
CA SER A 14 16.42 -48.43 -18.74
C SER A 14 17.76 -49.18 -18.76
N ARG A 15 18.89 -48.46 -18.63
CA ARG A 15 20.23 -49.09 -18.51
C ARG A 15 20.35 -49.97 -17.28
N LEU A 16 19.90 -49.49 -16.12
CA LEU A 16 19.97 -50.25 -14.86
C LEU A 16 19.07 -51.50 -14.84
N VAL A 17 17.90 -51.43 -15.47
CA VAL A 17 17.02 -52.60 -15.67
C VAL A 17 17.68 -53.59 -16.64
N ARG A 18 18.27 -53.12 -17.73
CA ARG A 18 18.95 -53.96 -18.73
C ARG A 18 20.15 -54.71 -18.13
N GLU A 19 20.95 -54.03 -17.32
CA GLU A 19 22.12 -54.60 -16.63
C GLU A 19 21.74 -55.46 -15.40
N ARG A 20 20.44 -55.61 -15.11
CA ARG A 20 19.90 -56.35 -13.96
C ARG A 20 20.35 -55.82 -12.60
N TYR A 21 20.76 -54.55 -12.51
CA TYR A 21 20.98 -53.89 -11.21
C TYR A 21 19.67 -53.62 -10.47
N ILE A 22 18.57 -53.43 -11.22
CA ILE A 22 17.22 -53.34 -10.66
C ILE A 22 16.43 -54.59 -11.08
N PRO A 23 15.91 -55.38 -10.13
CA PRO A 23 15.28 -56.66 -10.43
C PRO A 23 13.88 -56.54 -11.05
N ARG A 24 13.19 -55.41 -10.84
CA ARG A 24 11.84 -55.15 -11.38
C ARG A 24 11.81 -53.79 -12.04
N GLU A 25 11.20 -53.70 -13.21
CA GLU A 25 10.99 -52.44 -13.88
C GLU A 25 10.15 -51.50 -13.00
N PRO A 26 10.57 -50.23 -12.82
CA PRO A 26 9.76 -49.29 -12.07
C PRO A 26 8.49 -48.93 -12.85
N LEU A 27 7.35 -48.87 -12.15
CA LEU A 27 6.02 -48.64 -12.73
C LEU A 27 5.91 -47.35 -13.58
N TRP A 28 6.71 -46.33 -13.26
CA TRP A 28 6.71 -45.07 -14.01
C TRP A 28 7.49 -45.15 -15.34
N LEU A 29 8.34 -46.16 -15.56
CA LEU A 29 9.22 -46.21 -16.73
C LEU A 29 8.43 -46.31 -18.04
N GLN A 30 7.42 -47.19 -18.08
CA GLN A 30 6.55 -47.35 -19.25
C GLN A 30 5.85 -46.05 -19.62
N ALA A 31 5.23 -45.37 -18.65
CA ALA A 31 4.58 -44.08 -18.87
C ALA A 31 5.53 -42.99 -19.40
N VAL A 32 6.80 -42.99 -18.95
CA VAL A 32 7.81 -42.03 -19.44
C VAL A 32 8.36 -42.43 -20.82
N LEU A 33 8.34 -43.71 -21.20
CA LEU A 33 8.68 -44.14 -22.55
C LEU A 33 7.59 -43.75 -23.56
N ASP A 34 6.32 -43.84 -23.15
CA ASP A 34 5.17 -43.42 -23.96
C ASP A 34 5.11 -41.88 -24.10
N HIS A 35 5.52 -41.16 -23.05
CA HIS A 35 5.57 -39.70 -23.01
C HIS A 35 6.98 -39.20 -22.64
N PRO A 36 7.95 -39.27 -23.57
CA PRO A 36 9.33 -38.90 -23.28
C PRO A 36 9.44 -37.42 -22.91
N PRO A 37 10.27 -37.06 -21.91
CA PRO A 37 10.48 -35.68 -21.55
C PRO A 37 11.18 -34.93 -22.69
N LEU A 38 10.80 -33.67 -22.90
CA LEU A 38 11.47 -32.80 -23.86
C LEU A 38 12.94 -32.63 -23.47
N SER A 39 13.85 -32.86 -24.42
CA SER A 39 15.27 -32.57 -24.22
C SER A 39 15.45 -31.07 -24.01
N LEU A 40 16.28 -30.67 -23.03
CA LEU A 40 16.59 -29.27 -22.79
C LEU A 40 17.21 -28.68 -24.08
N PRO A 41 16.57 -27.67 -24.71
CA PRO A 41 17.12 -27.05 -25.89
C PRO A 41 18.44 -26.34 -25.55
N PRO A 42 19.32 -26.10 -26.54
CA PRO A 42 20.47 -25.23 -26.35
C PRO A 42 20.00 -23.84 -25.88
N ARG A 43 20.87 -23.11 -25.18
CA ARG A 43 20.58 -21.78 -24.63
C ARG A 43 20.55 -20.75 -25.75
N ASP A 44 19.49 -20.77 -26.54
CA ASP A 44 19.27 -19.87 -27.65
C ASP A 44 18.00 -19.03 -27.41
N PRO A 45 18.07 -17.69 -27.62
CA PRO A 45 16.87 -16.87 -27.56
C PRO A 45 15.93 -17.24 -28.73
N PRO A 46 14.61 -17.26 -28.53
CA PRO A 46 13.67 -17.51 -29.61
C PRO A 46 13.76 -16.42 -30.69
N SER A 47 13.57 -16.79 -31.95
CA SER A 47 13.46 -15.81 -33.05
C SER A 47 12.25 -14.92 -32.81
N ARG A 48 12.47 -13.61 -32.67
CA ARG A 48 11.41 -12.61 -32.42
C ARG A 48 11.19 -11.70 -33.62
N THR A 49 9.95 -11.25 -33.79
CA THR A 49 9.57 -10.24 -34.78
C THR A 49 10.12 -8.86 -34.39
N SER A 50 10.19 -7.95 -35.37
CA SER A 50 10.67 -6.57 -35.16
C SER A 50 9.66 -5.64 -34.50
N PHE A 51 8.43 -6.08 -34.26
CA PHE A 51 7.33 -5.25 -33.78
C PHE A 51 7.60 -4.68 -32.37
N ASP A 52 8.05 -5.51 -31.44
CA ASP A 52 8.26 -5.12 -30.02
C ASP A 52 9.72 -4.82 -29.68
N LEU A 53 10.59 -4.76 -30.71
CA LEU A 53 12.01 -4.50 -30.51
C LEU A 53 12.27 -3.01 -30.36
N PRO A 54 13.19 -2.59 -29.46
CA PRO A 54 13.60 -1.20 -29.40
C PRO A 54 14.10 -0.74 -30.77
N PRO A 55 13.90 0.54 -31.15
CA PRO A 55 14.23 1.04 -32.48
C PRO A 55 15.69 0.79 -32.89
N HIS A 56 16.63 0.86 -31.94
CA HIS A 56 18.04 0.53 -32.19
C HIS A 56 18.32 -0.98 -32.34
N ALA A 57 17.51 -1.85 -31.73
CA ALA A 57 17.61 -3.30 -31.85
C ALA A 57 16.86 -3.85 -33.08
N ALA A 58 15.88 -3.12 -33.59
CA ALA A 58 15.18 -3.48 -34.83
C ALA A 58 16.08 -3.35 -36.07
N THR A 59 16.96 -2.33 -36.08
CA THR A 59 17.90 -2.08 -37.19
C THR A 59 19.15 -2.96 -37.13
N THR A 60 19.57 -3.37 -35.93
CA THR A 60 20.71 -4.28 -35.76
C THR A 60 20.22 -5.72 -35.94
N THR A 61 20.47 -6.29 -37.12
CA THR A 61 20.23 -7.72 -37.33
C THR A 61 20.93 -8.52 -36.22
N PHE A 62 20.26 -9.52 -35.64
CA PHE A 62 20.84 -10.40 -34.62
C PHE A 62 22.22 -10.98 -35.03
N LYS A 63 22.46 -11.10 -36.34
CA LYS A 63 23.76 -11.47 -36.93
C LYS A 63 24.87 -10.46 -36.61
N ALA A 64 24.61 -9.16 -36.71
CA ALA A 64 25.60 -8.12 -36.41
C ALA A 64 26.05 -8.13 -34.93
N LEU A 65 25.14 -8.39 -33.99
CA LEU A 65 25.45 -8.51 -32.57
C LEU A 65 26.19 -9.82 -32.23
N ALA A 66 25.84 -10.92 -32.90
CA ALA A 66 26.54 -12.19 -32.78
C ALA A 66 27.99 -12.11 -33.31
N HIS A 67 28.24 -11.35 -34.36
CA HIS A 67 29.59 -11.13 -34.90
C HIS A 67 30.47 -10.23 -34.00
N ALA A 68 29.89 -9.32 -33.22
CA ALA A 68 30.64 -8.41 -32.35
C ALA A 68 31.14 -9.06 -31.04
N SER A 69 30.46 -10.09 -30.55
CA SER A 69 30.76 -10.71 -29.24
C SER A 69 31.11 -12.20 -29.32
N GLY A 70 31.14 -12.78 -30.53
CA GLY A 70 31.48 -14.19 -30.77
C GLY A 70 30.42 -15.20 -30.29
N HIS A 71 29.40 -14.75 -29.56
CA HIS A 71 28.32 -15.56 -29.02
C HIS A 71 26.97 -14.82 -29.18
N PRO A 72 25.87 -15.53 -29.52
CA PRO A 72 24.56 -14.89 -29.53
C PRO A 72 24.22 -14.36 -28.14
N PRO A 73 23.53 -13.21 -28.03
CA PRO A 73 23.13 -12.66 -26.75
C PRO A 73 22.25 -13.67 -26.01
N SER A 74 22.75 -14.12 -24.87
CA SER A 74 22.15 -15.20 -24.10
C SER A 74 20.90 -14.78 -23.30
N GLN A 75 20.55 -13.49 -23.34
CA GLN A 75 19.42 -12.89 -22.62
C GLN A 75 18.34 -12.46 -23.61
N PRO A 76 17.05 -12.63 -23.28
CA PRO A 76 15.97 -12.16 -24.13
C PRO A 76 15.97 -10.64 -24.24
N SER A 77 15.55 -10.13 -25.40
CA SER A 77 15.38 -8.69 -25.62
C SER A 77 14.26 -8.10 -24.75
N ARG A 78 14.42 -6.84 -24.36
CA ARG A 78 13.37 -6.07 -23.66
C ARG A 78 12.20 -5.83 -24.61
N ILE A 79 10.99 -6.09 -24.13
CA ILE A 79 9.72 -5.83 -24.84
C ILE A 79 9.40 -4.34 -24.69
N GLN A 80 9.10 -3.67 -25.81
CA GLN A 80 8.71 -2.26 -25.82
C GLN A 80 7.55 -2.04 -26.77
N TYR A 81 6.51 -1.39 -26.27
CA TYR A 81 5.33 -1.01 -27.04
C TYR A 81 5.29 0.50 -27.30
N ILE A 82 4.64 0.93 -28.38
CA ILE A 82 4.43 2.36 -28.67
C ILE A 82 3.53 2.98 -27.59
N GLU A 83 2.54 2.21 -27.14
CA GLU A 83 1.65 2.47 -26.03
C GLU A 83 2.41 2.88 -24.76
N ASP A 84 3.56 2.26 -24.48
CA ASP A 84 4.34 2.56 -23.26
C ASP A 84 4.90 3.98 -23.26
N GLN A 85 5.26 4.50 -24.43
CA GLN A 85 5.74 5.88 -24.56
C GLN A 85 4.61 6.87 -24.30
N ILE A 86 3.43 6.59 -24.89
CA ILE A 86 2.23 7.40 -24.70
C ILE A 86 1.74 7.34 -23.25
N ARG A 87 1.77 6.16 -22.60
CA ARG A 87 1.44 5.99 -21.17
C ARG A 87 2.28 6.90 -20.30
N ARG A 88 3.61 6.88 -20.49
CA ARG A 88 4.53 7.72 -19.71
C ARG A 88 4.20 9.20 -19.88
N GLN A 89 3.96 9.64 -21.10
CA GLN A 89 3.56 11.02 -21.35
C GLN A 89 2.21 11.35 -20.71
N PHE A 90 1.21 10.48 -20.90
CA PHE A 90 -0.15 10.66 -20.39
C PHE A 90 -0.20 10.84 -18.87
N PHE A 91 0.45 9.95 -18.12
CA PHE A 91 0.48 10.03 -16.66
C PHE A 91 1.42 11.12 -16.13
N SER A 92 2.42 11.53 -16.91
CA SER A 92 3.21 12.73 -16.60
C SER A 92 2.35 14.00 -16.69
N ASP A 93 1.52 14.10 -17.72
CA ASP A 93 0.64 15.27 -17.92
C ASP A 93 -0.58 15.24 -16.97
N HIS A 94 -1.03 14.05 -16.58
CA HIS A 94 -2.23 13.83 -15.77
C HIS A 94 -1.92 12.97 -14.53
N PRO A 95 -1.14 13.49 -13.56
CA PRO A 95 -0.72 12.71 -12.39
C PRO A 95 -1.93 12.23 -11.57
N PHE A 96 -3.01 13.01 -11.53
CA PHE A 96 -4.21 12.65 -10.77
C PHE A 96 -5.01 11.49 -11.36
N GLU A 97 -4.78 11.12 -12.64
CA GLU A 97 -5.39 9.91 -13.20
C GLU A 97 -4.76 8.65 -12.61
N ALA A 98 -3.53 8.71 -12.13
CA ALA A 98 -2.87 7.58 -11.46
C ALA A 98 -3.49 7.24 -10.10
N PHE A 99 -4.15 8.19 -9.43
CA PHE A 99 -4.86 7.93 -8.16
C PHE A 99 -6.22 7.27 -8.36
N ARG A 100 -6.70 7.15 -9.60
CA ARG A 100 -7.95 6.45 -9.85
C ARG A 100 -7.73 4.95 -9.64
N PRO A 101 -8.57 4.29 -8.82
CA PRO A 101 -8.41 2.88 -8.55
C PRO A 101 -8.58 2.07 -9.83
N THR A 102 -7.66 1.15 -10.07
CA THR A 102 -7.68 0.20 -11.18
C THR A 102 -7.42 -1.20 -10.65
N THR A 103 -8.09 -2.19 -11.22
CA THR A 103 -7.91 -3.59 -10.86
C THR A 103 -6.85 -4.20 -11.76
N LEU A 104 -5.78 -4.74 -11.18
CA LEU A 104 -4.72 -5.47 -11.89
C LEU A 104 -4.98 -6.99 -11.95
N LEU A 105 -6.01 -7.45 -11.22
CA LEU A 105 -6.42 -8.85 -11.26
C LEU A 105 -7.11 -9.12 -12.59
N GLU A 106 -6.53 -10.00 -13.39
CA GLU A 106 -7.13 -10.48 -14.63
C GLU A 106 -8.26 -11.48 -14.31
N GLY A 107 -9.25 -11.55 -15.20
CA GLY A 107 -10.34 -12.53 -15.10
C GLY A 107 -9.89 -13.95 -15.44
N LEU A 108 -10.74 -14.95 -15.18
CA LEU A 108 -10.52 -16.35 -15.58
C LEU A 108 -10.46 -16.50 -17.11
N THR A 109 -11.22 -15.67 -17.81
CA THR A 109 -11.26 -15.60 -19.27
C THR A 109 -10.73 -14.26 -19.72
N VAL A 110 -9.97 -14.26 -20.81
CA VAL A 110 -9.58 -13.04 -21.48
C VAL A 110 -10.83 -12.42 -22.10
N GLU A 111 -11.19 -11.23 -21.65
CA GLU A 111 -12.31 -10.46 -22.22
C GLU A 111 -12.11 -10.28 -23.72
N GLU A 112 -13.16 -10.53 -24.50
CA GLU A 112 -13.12 -10.27 -25.94
C GLU A 112 -12.92 -8.77 -26.16
N GLU A 113 -11.96 -8.40 -27.03
CA GLU A 113 -11.74 -6.98 -27.27
C GLU A 113 -12.96 -6.35 -27.96
N HIS A 114 -13.19 -5.06 -27.72
CA HIS A 114 -14.36 -4.35 -28.26
C HIS A 114 -14.53 -4.52 -29.78
N PRO A 115 -15.78 -4.61 -30.29
CA PRO A 115 -16.04 -4.86 -31.71
C PRO A 115 -15.56 -3.72 -32.61
N ILE A 116 -15.52 -2.49 -32.10
CA ILE A 116 -15.11 -1.30 -32.86
C ILE A 116 -13.58 -1.15 -32.77
N ARG A 117 -12.89 -1.43 -33.88
CA ARG A 117 -11.42 -1.43 -33.99
C ARG A 117 -10.96 -0.80 -35.30
N GLY A 118 -9.66 -0.51 -35.37
CA GLY A 118 -9.02 -0.04 -36.59
C GLY A 118 -9.62 1.26 -37.13
N LYS A 119 -9.90 1.26 -38.43
CA LYS A 119 -10.43 2.43 -39.15
C LYS A 119 -11.84 2.82 -38.69
N ASP A 120 -12.62 1.88 -38.18
CA ASP A 120 -13.98 2.14 -37.71
C ASP A 120 -13.99 2.93 -36.38
N TRP A 121 -12.89 2.82 -35.62
CA TRP A 121 -12.73 3.53 -34.36
C TRP A 121 -12.22 4.95 -34.60
N THR A 122 -13.17 5.88 -34.74
CA THR A 122 -12.94 7.29 -35.05
C THR A 122 -13.13 8.21 -33.85
N ARG A 123 -13.94 7.80 -32.87
CA ARG A 123 -14.23 8.58 -31.66
C ARG A 123 -14.10 7.72 -30.42
N LEU A 124 -13.48 8.28 -29.37
CA LEU A 124 -13.31 7.61 -28.08
C LEU A 124 -14.66 7.19 -27.47
N ARG A 125 -15.71 8.00 -27.64
CA ARG A 125 -17.07 7.73 -27.13
C ARG A 125 -17.70 6.44 -27.67
N GLN A 126 -17.23 5.92 -28.81
CA GLN A 126 -17.78 4.70 -29.42
C GLN A 126 -17.59 3.46 -28.55
N ARG A 127 -16.53 3.40 -27.73
CA ARG A 127 -16.28 2.28 -26.82
C ARG A 127 -16.98 2.43 -25.46
N GLY A 128 -17.54 3.60 -25.17
CA GLY A 128 -18.28 3.83 -23.95
C GLY A 128 -18.38 5.30 -23.55
N ARG A 129 -19.26 5.55 -22.58
CA ARG A 129 -19.47 6.89 -21.99
C ARG A 129 -18.38 7.26 -20.98
N ASN A 130 -17.80 6.27 -20.29
CA ASN A 130 -16.80 6.46 -19.24
C ASN A 130 -15.46 5.81 -19.63
N PRO A 131 -14.67 6.42 -20.52
CA PRO A 131 -13.39 5.85 -20.93
C PRO A 131 -12.37 5.84 -19.78
N THR A 132 -11.58 4.77 -19.75
CA THR A 132 -10.39 4.65 -18.90
C THR A 132 -9.21 5.43 -19.50
N ALA A 133 -8.14 5.60 -18.72
CA ALA A 133 -6.90 6.18 -19.24
C ALA A 133 -6.32 5.31 -20.38
N GLU A 134 -6.34 3.99 -20.22
CA GLU A 134 -5.88 3.04 -21.24
C GLU A 134 -6.71 3.12 -22.53
N ASP A 135 -8.01 3.40 -22.45
CA ASP A 135 -8.84 3.59 -23.66
C ASP A 135 -8.39 4.82 -24.46
N ALA A 136 -8.02 5.90 -23.78
CA ALA A 136 -7.51 7.10 -24.44
C ALA A 136 -6.13 6.85 -25.08
N ILE A 137 -5.26 6.11 -24.41
CA ILE A 137 -3.94 5.73 -24.94
C ILE A 137 -4.09 4.82 -26.16
N ARG A 138 -4.92 3.78 -26.07
CA ARG A 138 -5.23 2.87 -27.19
C ARG A 138 -5.86 3.63 -28.36
N PHE A 139 -6.68 4.63 -28.08
CA PHE A 139 -7.25 5.48 -29.12
C PHE A 139 -6.18 6.31 -29.82
N ALA A 140 -5.24 6.92 -29.08
CA ALA A 140 -4.11 7.63 -29.67
C ALA A 140 -3.25 6.72 -30.57
N VAL A 141 -2.99 5.48 -30.14
CA VAL A 141 -2.29 4.49 -30.98
C VAL A 141 -3.10 4.16 -32.22
N ASN A 142 -4.41 3.92 -32.10
CA ASN A 142 -5.27 3.61 -33.23
C ASN A 142 -5.28 4.74 -34.28
N LEU A 143 -5.31 5.99 -33.84
CA LEU A 143 -5.20 7.16 -34.69
C LEU A 143 -3.85 7.24 -35.42
N TYR A 144 -2.78 6.82 -34.75
CA TYR A 144 -1.44 6.76 -35.34
C TYR A 144 -1.31 5.61 -36.36
N THR A 145 -1.80 4.41 -36.03
CA THR A 145 -1.58 3.20 -36.85
C THR A 145 -2.56 3.06 -38.01
N HIS A 146 -3.85 3.38 -37.81
CA HIS A 146 -4.90 3.11 -38.79
C HIS A 146 -5.39 4.35 -39.53
N HIS A 147 -5.26 5.54 -38.92
CA HIS A 147 -5.65 6.82 -39.51
C HIS A 147 -4.45 7.66 -39.98
N GLU A 148 -3.23 7.11 -39.89
CA GLU A 148 -1.99 7.71 -40.39
C GLU A 148 -1.71 9.12 -39.86
N MET A 149 -2.25 9.46 -38.68
CA MET A 149 -2.00 10.74 -38.05
C MET A 149 -0.65 10.72 -37.30
N PRO A 150 0.13 11.81 -37.31
CA PRO A 150 1.35 11.85 -36.52
C PRO A 150 1.04 11.71 -35.02
N ILE A 151 1.99 11.16 -34.26
CA ILE A 151 1.77 10.78 -32.86
C ILE A 151 1.36 11.96 -31.97
N SER A 152 1.93 13.15 -32.20
CA SER A 152 1.64 14.36 -31.43
C SER A 152 0.17 14.83 -31.56
N PRO A 153 -0.36 15.09 -32.77
CA PRO A 153 -1.78 15.43 -32.92
C PRO A 153 -2.71 14.27 -32.58
N ALA A 154 -2.33 13.00 -32.82
CA ALA A 154 -3.11 11.85 -32.39
C ALA A 154 -3.27 11.81 -30.84
N TYR A 155 -2.20 12.10 -30.11
CA TYR A 155 -2.24 12.21 -28.65
C TYR A 155 -3.08 13.40 -28.19
N ALA A 156 -2.89 14.59 -28.77
CA ALA A 156 -3.64 15.79 -28.41
C ALA A 156 -5.16 15.61 -28.63
N THR A 157 -5.56 14.99 -29.76
CA THR A 157 -6.96 14.69 -30.06
C THR A 157 -7.54 13.66 -29.09
N ALA A 158 -6.81 12.59 -28.77
CA ALA A 158 -7.23 11.59 -27.79
C ALA A 158 -7.44 12.20 -26.39
N VAL A 159 -6.50 13.03 -25.93
CA VAL A 159 -6.57 13.72 -24.64
C VAL A 159 -7.74 14.71 -24.60
N ALA A 160 -7.97 15.46 -25.68
CA ALA A 160 -9.10 16.38 -25.77
C ALA A 160 -10.45 15.65 -25.65
N GLN A 161 -10.63 14.55 -26.39
CA GLN A 161 -11.84 13.73 -26.31
C GLN A 161 -12.00 13.11 -24.92
N PHE A 162 -10.91 12.62 -24.33
CA PHE A 162 -10.92 12.08 -22.97
C PHE A 162 -11.36 13.12 -21.94
N ARG A 163 -10.76 14.32 -21.97
CA ARG A 163 -11.13 15.43 -21.07
C ARG A 163 -12.60 15.83 -21.22
N ALA A 164 -13.11 15.87 -22.45
CA ALA A 164 -14.53 16.16 -22.70
C ALA A 164 -15.47 15.10 -22.10
N LEU A 165 -15.15 13.81 -22.26
CA LEU A 165 -15.96 12.74 -21.66
C LEU A 165 -15.88 12.73 -20.13
N ARG A 166 -14.71 13.07 -19.56
CA ARG A 166 -14.53 13.18 -18.11
C ARG A 166 -15.27 14.39 -17.52
N SER A 167 -15.30 15.52 -18.22
CA SER A 167 -16.10 16.68 -17.77
C SER A 167 -17.60 16.37 -17.83
N GLU A 168 -18.07 15.73 -18.90
CA GLU A 168 -19.46 15.25 -19.02
C GLU A 168 -19.83 14.32 -17.86
N GLN A 169 -18.97 13.34 -17.54
CA GLN A 169 -19.19 12.44 -16.41
C GLN A 169 -19.28 13.19 -15.07
N HIS A 170 -18.38 14.17 -14.84
CA HIS A 170 -18.39 14.97 -13.62
C HIS A 170 -19.67 15.80 -13.49
N PHE A 171 -20.09 16.47 -14.56
CA PHE A 171 -21.36 17.21 -14.58
C PHE A 171 -22.55 16.28 -14.34
N THR A 172 -22.61 15.14 -15.03
CA THR A 172 -23.68 14.16 -14.86
C THR A 172 -23.84 13.74 -13.39
N LYS A 173 -22.73 13.41 -12.72
CA LYS A 173 -22.74 13.03 -11.29
C LYS A 173 -23.22 14.18 -10.40
N ARG A 174 -22.77 15.41 -10.67
CA ARG A 174 -23.15 16.59 -9.89
C ARG A 174 -24.64 16.89 -10.03
N PHE A 175 -25.17 16.87 -11.25
CA PHE A 175 -26.59 17.11 -11.51
C PHE A 175 -27.46 16.01 -10.90
N ALA A 176 -27.09 14.73 -11.04
CA ALA A 176 -27.82 13.63 -10.40
C ALA A 176 -27.91 13.79 -8.88
N LEU A 177 -26.83 14.24 -8.23
CA LEU A 177 -26.84 14.54 -6.80
C LEU A 177 -27.77 15.73 -6.47
N LEU A 178 -27.69 16.83 -7.23
CA LEU A 178 -28.54 18.00 -7.01
C LEU A 178 -30.03 17.67 -7.16
N GLU A 179 -30.36 16.89 -8.19
CA GLU A 179 -31.71 16.40 -8.45
C GLU A 179 -32.21 15.52 -7.30
N ALA A 180 -31.42 14.54 -6.86
CA ALA A 180 -31.77 13.70 -5.72
C ALA A 180 -32.00 14.52 -4.43
N LYS A 181 -31.15 15.53 -4.17
CA LYS A 181 -31.36 16.45 -3.04
C LYS A 181 -32.62 17.29 -3.18
N HIS A 182 -32.93 17.74 -4.39
CA HIS A 182 -34.15 18.49 -4.67
C HIS A 182 -35.40 17.65 -4.37
N TYR A 183 -35.37 16.35 -4.68
CA TYR A 183 -36.42 15.40 -4.32
C TYR A 183 -36.43 14.96 -2.85
N GLY A 184 -35.55 15.52 -2.01
CA GLY A 184 -35.49 15.23 -0.57
C GLY A 184 -34.78 13.93 -0.21
N VAL A 185 -33.95 13.38 -1.10
CA VAL A 185 -33.11 12.22 -0.75
C VAL A 185 -32.03 12.65 0.25
N GLU A 186 -32.09 12.09 1.44
CA GLU A 186 -31.04 12.24 2.45
C GLU A 186 -29.90 11.27 2.16
N PHE A 187 -28.68 11.81 2.05
CA PHE A 187 -27.46 11.02 1.89
C PHE A 187 -26.81 10.82 3.25
N GLY A 188 -26.13 9.68 3.42
CA GLY A 188 -25.24 9.45 4.55
C GLY A 188 -24.07 10.43 4.59
N PRO A 189 -23.15 10.27 5.56
CA PRO A 189 -22.05 11.20 5.74
C PRO A 189 -21.19 11.31 4.48
N SER A 190 -20.85 12.54 4.10
CA SER A 190 -20.06 12.79 2.91
C SER A 190 -18.64 12.24 3.05
N GLN A 191 -17.96 11.99 1.93
CA GLN A 191 -16.55 11.56 1.98
C GLN A 191 -15.67 12.57 2.74
N VAL A 192 -16.03 13.86 2.69
CA VAL A 192 -15.35 14.94 3.44
C VAL A 192 -15.55 14.75 4.94
N GLU A 193 -16.79 14.53 5.39
CA GLU A 193 -17.09 14.26 6.81
C GLU A 193 -16.42 12.99 7.31
N ILE A 194 -16.43 11.91 6.51
CA ILE A 194 -15.73 10.66 6.85
C ILE A 194 -14.22 10.91 7.00
N THR A 195 -13.65 11.75 6.15
CA THR A 195 -12.21 12.08 6.20
C THR A 195 -11.91 12.93 7.44
N PHE A 196 -12.72 13.95 7.72
CA PHE A 196 -12.57 14.78 8.92
C PHE A 196 -12.69 13.96 10.21
N ALA A 197 -13.65 13.04 10.28
CA ALA A 197 -13.79 12.14 11.44
C ALA A 197 -12.59 11.20 11.62
N LYS A 198 -11.92 10.81 10.52
CA LYS A 198 -10.67 10.04 10.59
C LYS A 198 -9.49 10.91 11.05
N GLU A 199 -9.41 12.14 10.57
CA GLU A 199 -8.39 13.11 10.98
C GLU A 199 -8.50 13.43 12.47
N GLU A 200 -9.71 13.66 12.97
CA GLU A 200 -9.95 13.91 14.39
C GLU A 200 -9.51 12.73 15.26
N LYS A 201 -9.85 11.49 14.87
CA LYS A 201 -9.38 10.27 15.56
C LYS A 201 -7.86 10.17 15.56
N ALA A 202 -7.21 10.49 14.44
CA ALA A 202 -5.76 10.48 14.33
C ALA A 202 -5.11 11.56 15.22
N LEU A 203 -5.68 12.77 15.27
CA LEU A 203 -5.21 13.87 16.12
C LEU A 203 -5.36 13.54 17.61
N ASN A 204 -6.49 12.95 18.01
CA ASN A 204 -6.70 12.52 19.39
C ASN A 204 -5.68 11.44 19.81
N THR A 205 -5.43 10.47 18.93
CA THR A 205 -4.40 9.45 19.15
C THR A 205 -3.01 10.07 19.22
N PHE A 206 -2.71 11.04 18.36
CA PHE A 206 -1.44 11.76 18.36
C PHE A 206 -1.23 12.55 19.67
N ALA A 207 -2.25 13.25 20.16
CA ALA A 207 -2.19 14.02 21.40
C ALA A 207 -1.92 13.12 22.63
N GLN A 208 -2.61 11.98 22.73
CA GLN A 208 -2.38 11.01 23.80
C GLN A 208 -0.95 10.46 23.77
N ASN A 209 -0.45 10.10 22.59
CA ASN A 209 0.91 9.61 22.43
C ASN A 209 1.97 10.66 22.77
N GLN A 210 1.71 11.94 22.48
CA GLN A 210 2.60 13.04 22.87
C GLN A 210 2.65 13.18 24.39
N GLN A 211 1.50 13.14 25.07
CA GLN A 211 1.46 13.18 26.53
C GLN A 211 2.24 12.01 27.14
N GLN A 212 2.03 10.78 26.67
CA GLN A 212 2.79 9.61 27.12
C GLN A 212 4.29 9.78 26.88
N ARG A 213 4.72 10.27 25.71
CA ARG A 213 6.14 10.53 25.42
C ARG A 213 6.73 11.58 26.36
N LEU A 214 5.98 12.63 26.67
CA LEU A 214 6.41 13.64 27.63
C LEU A 214 6.54 13.02 29.03
N GLU A 215 5.54 12.26 29.48
CA GLU A 215 5.57 11.53 30.75
C GLU A 215 6.75 10.56 30.83
N ASP A 216 7.02 9.80 29.76
CA ASP A 216 8.17 8.91 29.65
C ASP A 216 9.50 9.67 29.68
N SER A 217 9.56 10.83 29.02
CA SER A 217 10.75 11.68 29.07
C SER A 217 10.99 12.25 30.48
N LEU A 218 9.92 12.58 31.20
CA LEU A 218 9.96 13.05 32.58
C LEU A 218 10.32 11.90 33.53
N SER A 219 9.77 10.71 33.33
CA SER A 219 10.07 9.52 34.14
C SER A 219 11.55 9.14 33.99
N ARG A 220 12.09 9.13 32.76
CA ARG A 220 13.52 8.94 32.51
C ARG A 220 14.40 9.99 33.18
N LYS A 221 13.98 11.26 33.21
CA LYS A 221 14.69 12.34 33.94
C LYS A 221 14.63 12.18 35.46
N ARG A 222 13.57 11.56 36.01
CA ARG A 222 13.39 11.35 37.46
C ARG A 222 14.32 10.27 38.02
N TRP A 223 14.74 9.29 37.23
CA TRP A 223 15.83 8.38 37.60
C TRP A 223 17.21 9.05 37.40
N ARG A 224 17.43 10.16 38.10
CA ARG A 224 18.78 10.59 38.46
C ARG A 224 19.04 10.05 39.85
N ALA A 225 20.09 9.25 40.04
CA ALA A 225 20.51 8.86 41.38
C ALA A 225 20.80 10.14 42.16
N ILE A 226 19.89 10.52 43.05
CA ILE A 226 20.13 11.60 44.02
C ILE A 226 21.09 10.98 45.03
N VAL A 227 22.38 11.01 44.73
CA VAL A 227 23.41 10.69 45.71
C VAL A 227 23.49 11.92 46.61
N GLU A 228 22.74 11.92 47.72
CA GLU A 228 22.91 12.90 48.78
C GLU A 228 24.30 12.71 49.42
N ARG A 229 25.36 13.21 48.77
CA ARG A 229 26.69 13.31 49.39
C ARG A 229 26.72 14.52 50.31
N ARG A 230 26.09 14.43 51.47
CA ARG A 230 26.37 15.33 52.59
C ARG A 230 26.52 14.53 53.87
N GLY A 231 27.77 14.24 54.21
CA GLY A 231 28.17 13.74 55.53
C GLY A 231 28.83 12.36 55.52
N PRO A 232 29.53 11.99 56.61
CA PRO A 232 29.96 10.63 56.87
C PRO A 232 28.78 9.66 56.77
N PRO A 233 28.98 8.42 56.29
CA PRO A 233 27.89 7.45 56.16
C PRO A 233 27.18 7.31 57.52
N PRO A 234 25.85 7.50 57.60
CA PRO A 234 25.14 7.23 58.85
C PRO A 234 25.39 5.77 59.24
N ALA A 235 25.58 5.53 60.54
CA ALA A 235 25.66 4.17 61.06
C ALA A 235 24.46 3.37 60.55
N TRP A 236 24.69 2.13 60.10
CA TRP A 236 23.69 1.28 59.46
C TRP A 236 22.55 0.92 60.44
N THR A 237 21.58 1.83 60.59
CA THR A 237 20.42 1.70 61.51
C THR A 237 19.24 0.98 60.88
N LYS A 238 19.15 0.95 59.55
CA LYS A 238 18.04 0.28 58.84
C LYS A 238 17.97 -1.22 59.12
N GLY A 239 19.10 -1.85 59.39
CA GLY A 239 19.15 -3.25 59.82
C GLY A 239 18.52 -3.46 61.19
N GLN A 240 18.77 -2.56 62.14
CA GLN A 240 18.20 -2.62 63.49
C GLN A 240 16.68 -2.39 63.46
N GLU A 241 16.22 -1.41 62.68
CA GLU A 241 14.79 -1.16 62.45
C GLU A 241 14.09 -2.37 61.83
N TYR A 242 14.74 -3.03 60.85
CA TYR A 242 14.21 -4.25 60.26
C TYR A 242 14.05 -5.38 61.30
N THR A 243 15.07 -5.64 62.12
CA THR A 243 14.98 -6.66 63.19
C THR A 243 13.93 -6.31 64.23
N ARG A 244 13.77 -5.03 64.57
CA ARG A 244 12.75 -4.58 65.52
C ARG A 244 11.34 -4.80 64.96
N LEU A 245 11.09 -4.34 63.73
CA LEU A 245 9.80 -4.53 63.05
C LEU A 245 9.47 -6.02 62.84
N TRP A 246 10.49 -6.85 62.60
CA TRP A 246 10.35 -8.30 62.53
C TRP A 246 9.96 -8.93 63.87
N GLN A 247 10.58 -8.49 64.97
CA GLN A 247 10.22 -8.92 66.33
C GLN A 247 8.81 -8.45 66.72
N GLU A 248 8.40 -7.27 66.27
CA GLU A 248 7.04 -6.72 66.42
C GLU A 248 6.01 -7.41 65.49
N GLY A 249 6.44 -8.37 64.66
CA GLY A 249 5.57 -9.17 63.80
C GLY A 249 5.12 -8.47 62.51
N VAL A 250 5.66 -7.28 62.22
CA VAL A 250 5.34 -6.49 61.02
C VAL A 250 6.11 -7.06 59.83
N ARG A 251 5.39 -7.73 58.92
CA ARG A 251 5.99 -8.27 57.69
C ARG A 251 6.13 -7.16 56.63
N PRO A 252 7.26 -7.09 55.89
CA PRO A 252 7.39 -6.17 54.78
C PRO A 252 6.35 -6.49 53.70
N THR A 253 5.50 -5.53 53.38
CA THR A 253 4.58 -5.62 52.23
C THR A 253 5.33 -5.26 50.96
N TYR A 254 5.62 -6.25 50.11
CA TYR A 254 6.25 -6.07 48.79
C TYR A 254 5.27 -5.56 47.72
N GLY A 255 4.32 -4.71 48.10
CA GLY A 255 3.45 -4.02 47.16
C GLY A 255 4.16 -2.80 46.56
N PRO A 256 3.76 -2.33 45.36
CA PRO A 256 4.20 -1.03 44.87
C PRO A 256 3.86 0.03 45.91
N ILE A 257 4.88 0.77 46.36
CA ILE A 257 4.73 1.85 47.34
C ILE A 257 3.87 2.93 46.69
N GLN A 258 2.55 2.85 46.88
CA GLN A 258 1.68 3.99 46.68
C GLN A 258 2.02 4.97 47.80
N THR A 259 2.92 5.90 47.55
CA THR A 259 3.11 7.05 48.43
C THR A 259 1.80 7.83 48.42
N ARG A 260 0.87 7.44 49.28
CA ARG A 260 -0.20 8.31 49.71
C ARG A 260 0.47 9.44 50.48
N ILE A 261 0.80 10.51 49.78
CA ILE A 261 0.86 11.82 50.41
C ILE A 261 -0.59 12.07 50.85
N THR A 262 -0.95 11.60 52.04
CA THR A 262 -2.14 12.06 52.73
C THR A 262 -1.89 13.53 53.05
N ALA A 263 -2.22 14.41 52.11
CA ALA A 263 -2.53 15.78 52.44
C ALA A 263 -3.61 15.74 53.54
N PRO A 264 -3.49 16.54 54.62
CA PRO A 264 -4.46 16.53 55.69
C PRO A 264 -5.84 16.78 55.08
N LYS A 265 -6.77 15.82 55.26
CA LYS A 265 -8.17 16.03 54.89
C LYS A 265 -8.68 17.18 55.76
N VAL A 266 -8.79 18.37 55.19
CA VAL A 266 -9.49 19.49 55.79
C VAL A 266 -10.95 19.05 55.94
N VAL A 267 -11.36 18.77 57.18
CA VAL A 267 -12.75 18.45 57.49
C VAL A 267 -13.53 19.76 57.43
N LEU A 268 -14.06 20.08 56.26
CA LEU A 268 -14.95 21.22 56.06
C LEU A 268 -16.22 21.03 56.88
N THR A 269 -16.56 22.00 57.72
CA THR A 269 -17.85 22.08 58.45
C THR A 269 -19.01 22.18 57.46
N GLN A 270 -20.22 21.78 57.86
CA GLN A 270 -21.39 21.74 56.98
C GLN A 270 -21.68 23.08 56.30
N GLU A 271 -21.48 24.20 57.01
CA GLU A 271 -21.64 25.56 56.47
C GLU A 271 -20.62 25.88 55.38
N GLN A 272 -19.36 25.45 55.54
CA GLN A 272 -18.32 25.65 54.54
C GLN A 272 -18.59 24.82 53.28
N ARG A 273 -19.19 23.62 53.43
CA ARG A 273 -19.62 22.80 52.30
C ARG A 273 -20.77 23.44 51.52
N LEU A 274 -21.72 24.06 52.22
CA LEU A 274 -22.84 24.76 51.59
C LEU A 274 -22.38 26.00 50.82
N ARG A 275 -21.46 26.79 51.38
CA ARG A 275 -20.87 27.94 50.67
C ARG A 275 -20.11 27.52 49.40
N LEU A 276 -19.32 26.46 49.50
CA LEU A 276 -18.55 25.94 48.35
C LEU A 276 -19.47 25.32 47.29
N ALA A 277 -20.61 24.76 47.68
CA ALA A 277 -21.65 24.30 46.77
C ALA A 277 -22.39 25.47 46.09
N GLN A 278 -22.69 26.55 46.82
CA GLN A 278 -23.28 27.77 46.27
C GLN A 278 -22.33 28.45 45.27
N GLU A 279 -21.04 28.59 45.59
CA GLU A 279 -20.04 29.14 44.67
C GLU A 279 -19.88 28.31 43.40
N LYS A 280 -19.93 26.97 43.50
CA LYS A 280 -19.92 26.08 42.33
C LYS A 280 -21.19 26.20 41.50
N HIS A 281 -22.34 26.41 42.14
CA HIS A 281 -23.61 26.60 41.45
C HIS A 281 -23.66 27.93 40.71
N VAL A 282 -23.09 29.00 41.28
CA VAL A 282 -22.96 30.31 40.62
C VAL A 282 -22.03 30.21 39.40
N LYS A 283 -20.87 29.55 39.53
CA LYS A 283 -19.93 29.37 38.40
C LYS A 283 -20.50 28.54 37.24
N ASN A 284 -21.41 27.60 37.50
CA ASN A 284 -22.08 26.83 36.45
C ASN A 284 -23.25 27.57 35.80
N VAL A 285 -23.84 28.58 36.45
CA VAL A 285 -24.90 29.41 35.86
C VAL A 285 -24.31 30.50 34.95
N ASP A 286 -23.11 30.99 35.27
CA ASP A 286 -22.43 32.03 34.48
C ASP A 286 -21.61 31.50 33.28
N ALA A 287 -21.59 30.18 33.05
CA ALA A 287 -20.85 29.54 31.96
C ALA A 287 -21.66 29.36 30.65
N PHE A 288 -22.73 30.16 30.46
CA PHE A 288 -23.40 30.28 29.16
C PHE A 288 -22.76 31.45 28.39
N GLU A 289 -21.78 31.14 27.54
CA GLU A 289 -21.15 32.11 26.64
C GLU A 289 -22.18 32.78 25.73
N LEU A 290 -22.53 34.03 26.05
CA LEU A 290 -23.16 34.94 25.12
C LEU A 290 -22.11 35.34 24.06
N LEU A 291 -22.32 34.88 22.83
CA LEU A 291 -21.57 35.36 21.66
C LEU A 291 -21.63 36.90 21.59
N PRO A 292 -20.54 37.58 21.19
CA PRO A 292 -20.54 39.04 21.06
C PRO A 292 -21.48 39.48 19.94
N LYS A 293 -22.40 40.39 20.27
CA LYS A 293 -23.22 41.11 19.26
C LYS A 293 -22.28 41.87 18.33
N ARG A 294 -22.36 41.56 17.03
CA ARG A 294 -21.72 42.35 15.98
C ARG A 294 -22.32 43.75 15.96
N ALA A 295 -21.46 44.76 16.01
CA ALA A 295 -21.77 46.12 15.59
C ALA A 295 -21.81 46.20 14.05
#